data_AF-A0A7I6UPY4-F1
#
_entry.id   AF-A0A7I6UPY4-F1
#
_cell.length_a   1.000
_cell.length_b   1.000
_cell.length_c   1.000
_cell.angle_alpha   90.00
_cell.angle_beta   90.00
_cell.angle_gamma   90.00
#
_symmetry.space_group_name_H-M   'P 1'
#
loop_
_entity.id
_entity.type
_entity.pdbx_description
1 polymer ?
#
loop_
_entity_poly.entity_id
_entity_poly.type
_entity_poly.pdbx_seq_one_letter_code
_entity_poly.pdbx_strand_id
1 'polypeptide(L)' 'MIDEKFLNDLIQKIQQGHQFKYLYFWGHTPKKANLIDKSCFSQWFPAQFNVEDIEYFTLSTI' A
#
# COMPACT_ATOMS: atom_id res chain seq x y z
N MET A 1 18.59 9.72 2.12
CA MET A 1 19.54 9.41 1.01
C MET A 1 19.75 7.90 0.82
N ILE A 2 18.81 7.06 1.29
CA ILE A 2 18.75 5.62 0.98
C ILE A 2 17.73 5.39 -0.15
N ASP A 3 16.69 6.23 -0.20
CA ASP A 3 15.60 6.15 -1.18
C ASP A 3 16.07 6.41 -2.62
N GLU A 4 17.02 7.33 -2.82
CA GLU A 4 17.60 7.60 -4.15
C GLU A 4 18.31 6.38 -4.74
N LYS A 5 19.00 5.60 -3.90
CA LYS A 5 19.68 4.37 -4.36
C LYS A 5 18.66 3.34 -4.84
N PHE A 6 17.61 3.09 -4.05
CA PHE A 6 16.57 2.13 -4.43
C PHE A 6 15.80 2.56 -5.66
N LEU A 7 15.55 3.86 -5.83
CA LEU A 7 14.91 4.42 -7.02
C LEU A 7 15.77 4.18 -8.27
N ASN A 8 17.06 4.53 -8.21
CA ASN A 8 17.98 4.34 -9.33
C ASN A 8 18.15 2.86 -9.70
N ASP A 9 18.25 1.97 -8.71
CA ASP A 9 18.31 0.52 -8.93
C ASP A 9 17.04 -0.01 -9.62
N LEU A 10 15.86 0.48 -9.23
CA LEU A 10 14.59 0.11 -9.86
C LEU A 10 14.55 0.58 -11.33
N ILE A 11 14.92 1.83 -11.58
CA ILE A 11 14.97 2.41 -12.94
C ILE A 11 15.89 1.57 -13.84
N GLN A 12 17.09 1.23 -13.37
CA GLN A 12 18.02 0.41 -14.15
C GLN A 12 17.48 -0.98 -14.46
N LYS A 13 16.85 -1.65 -13.49
CA LYS A 13 16.26 -2.98 -13.71
C LYS A 13 15.14 -2.94 -14.76
N ILE A 14 14.30 -1.90 -14.73
CA ILE A 14 13.26 -1.68 -15.74
C ILE A 14 13.88 -1.46 -17.13
N GLN A 15 14.90 -0.61 -17.24
CA GLN A 15 15.61 -0.35 -18.50
C GLN A 15 16.27 -1.61 -19.09
N GLN A 16 16.71 -2.53 -18.23
CA GLN A 16 17.27 -3.83 -18.61
C GLN A 16 16.20 -4.88 -18.99
N GLY A 17 14.91 -4.52 -18.95
CA GLY A 17 13.81 -5.40 -19.35
C GLY A 17 13.39 -6.41 -18.28
N HIS A 18 13.78 -6.22 -17.01
CA HIS A 18 13.34 -7.10 -15.93
C HIS A 18 11.81 -7.08 -15.78
N GLN A 19 11.23 -8.26 -15.61
CA GLN A 19 9.80 -8.42 -15.37
C GLN A 19 9.52 -8.49 -13.86
N PHE A 20 8.61 -7.65 -13.40
CA PHE A 20 8.16 -7.63 -12.01
C PHE A 20 6.76 -8.23 -11.88
N LYS A 21 6.49 -8.84 -10.73
CA LYS A 21 5.14 -9.28 -10.39
C LYS A 21 4.37 -8.10 -9.84
N TYR A 22 3.29 -7.72 -10.53
CA TYR A 22 2.39 -6.68 -10.07
C TYR A 22 1.18 -7.29 -9.37
N LEU A 23 0.79 -6.71 -8.24
CA LEU A 23 -0.45 -7.03 -7.57
C LEU A 23 -1.48 -5.96 -7.89
N TYR A 24 -2.44 -6.28 -8.74
CA TYR A 24 -3.55 -5.37 -9.05
C TYR A 24 -4.58 -5.37 -7.92
N PHE A 25 -4.94 -4.17 -7.47
CA PHE A 25 -6.02 -3.91 -6.54
C PHE A 25 -6.73 -2.61 -6.94
N TRP A 26 -8.01 -2.49 -6.61
CA TRP A 26 -8.81 -1.30 -6.88
C TRP A 26 -9.92 -1.17 -5.85
N GLY A 27 -10.16 0.06 -5.40
CA GLY A 27 -11.13 0.35 -4.35
C GLY A 27 -10.64 0.00 -2.94
N HIS A 28 -11.44 0.38 -1.94
CA HIS A 28 -11.16 0.18 -0.52
C HIS A 28 -12.20 -0.70 0.19
N THR A 29 -13.34 -0.98 -0.46
CA THR A 29 -14.41 -1.78 0.12
C THR A 29 -14.01 -3.26 0.12
N PRO A 30 -13.87 -3.91 1.30
CA PRO A 30 -13.62 -5.34 1.37
C PRO A 30 -14.80 -6.13 0.84
N LYS A 31 -14.55 -7.27 0.19
CA LYS A 31 -15.61 -8.17 -0.30
C LYS A 31 -16.45 -8.76 0.83
N LYS A 32 -15.86 -8.89 2.01
CA LYS A 32 -16.53 -9.26 3.26
C LYS A 32 -15.98 -8.38 4.36
N ALA A 33 -16.85 -7.68 5.10
CA ALA A 33 -16.48 -6.66 6.07
C ALA A 33 -15.41 -7.09 7.10
N ASN A 34 -15.37 -8.39 7.44
CA ASN A 34 -14.47 -8.93 8.46
C ASN A 34 -13.34 -9.79 7.89
N LEU A 35 -13.05 -9.69 6.59
CA LEU A 35 -11.99 -10.46 5.94
C LEU A 35 -11.04 -9.51 5.21
N ILE A 36 -9.75 -9.67 5.48
CA ILE A 36 -8.70 -8.94 4.79
C ILE A 36 -8.60 -9.47 3.36
N ASP A 37 -8.72 -8.58 2.39
CA ASP A 37 -8.45 -8.86 0.98
C ASP A 37 -7.61 -7.74 0.36
N LYS A 38 -7.40 -7.78 -0.96
CA LYS A 38 -6.54 -6.83 -1.67
C LYS A 38 -6.97 -5.36 -1.54
N SER A 39 -8.18 -5.06 -1.10
CA SER A 39 -8.59 -3.69 -0.80
C SER A 39 -7.81 -3.08 0.37
N CYS A 40 -7.16 -3.90 1.22
CA CYS A 40 -6.32 -3.45 2.33
C CYS A 40 -5.08 -2.66 1.93
N PHE A 41 -4.71 -2.70 0.64
CA PHE A 41 -3.65 -1.85 0.10
C PHE A 41 -4.11 -0.41 -0.18
N SER A 42 -5.41 -0.11 -0.03
CA SER A 42 -5.94 1.25 -0.13
C SER A 42 -5.78 2.02 1.18
N GLN A 43 -5.39 3.29 1.09
CA GLN A 43 -5.34 4.19 2.25
C GLN A 43 -6.72 4.41 2.90
N TRP A 44 -7.81 4.19 2.17
CA TRP A 44 -9.18 4.28 2.67
C TRP A 44 -9.74 2.95 3.18
N PHE A 45 -8.91 1.90 3.28
CA PHE A 45 -9.37 0.64 3.84
C PHE A 45 -9.80 0.83 5.31
N PRO A 46 -11.00 0.35 5.70
CA PRO A 46 -11.48 0.47 7.06
C PRO A 46 -10.66 -0.42 7.99
N ALA A 47 -9.74 0.19 8.73
CA ALA A 47 -8.91 -0.45 9.73
C ALA A 47 -8.72 0.52 10.90
N GLN A 48 -9.18 0.11 12.07
CA GLN A 48 -9.06 0.90 13.29
C GLN A 48 -7.68 0.70 13.92
N PHE A 49 -7.00 1.80 14.26
CA PHE A 49 -5.71 1.78 14.96
C PHE A 49 -5.53 3.07 15.77
N ASN A 50 -4.56 3.06 16.68
CA ASN A 50 -4.23 4.21 17.52
C ASN A 50 -2.80 4.69 17.24
N VAL A 51 -2.61 6.01 17.15
CA VAL A 51 -1.28 6.66 17.09
C VAL A 51 -1.30 7.80 18.10
N GLU A 52 -0.36 7.78 19.05
CA GLU A 52 -0.25 8.85 20.07
C GLU A 52 -1.59 9.14 20.79
N ASP A 53 -2.30 8.07 21.19
CA ASP A 53 -3.62 8.12 21.85
C ASP A 53 -4.77 8.70 21.01
N ILE A 54 -4.55 8.93 19.70
CA ILE A 54 -5.59 9.31 18.74
C ILE A 54 -6.06 8.09 17.97
N GLU A 55 -7.38 7.90 17.91
CA GLU A 55 -8.03 6.81 17.18
C GLU A 55 -8.31 7.19 15.73
N TYR A 56 -7.92 6.29 14.81
CA TYR A 56 -8.10 6.44 13.36
C TYR A 56 -8.85 5.24 12.79
N PHE A 57 -9.67 5.49 11.75
CA PHE A 57 -10.48 4.44 11.10
C PHE A 57 -9.94 4.04 9.71
N THR A 58 -9.04 4.84 9.14
CA THR A 58 -8.34 4.58 7.88
C THR A 58 -6.96 5.22 7.93
N LEU A 59 -6.03 4.77 7.07
CA LEU A 59 -4.68 5.37 6.97
C LEU A 59 -4.70 6.81 6.45
N SER A 60 -5.69 7.16 5.63
CA SER A 60 -5.80 8.49 5.00
C SER A 60 -6.04 9.65 5.98
N THR A 61 -6.32 9.35 7.25
CA THR A 61 -6.67 10.35 8.27
C THR A 61 -5.47 10.74 9.14
N ILE A 62 -4.32 10.06 8.98
CA ILE A 62 -3.03 10.44 9.58
C ILE A 62 -2.44 11.64 8.84
#